data_AF-A0A497QZ68-F1
#
_entry.id   AF-A0A497QZ68-F1
#
_cell.length_a   1.000
_cell.length_b   1.000
_cell.length_c   1.000
_cell.angle_alpha   90.00
_cell.angle_beta   90.00
_cell.angle_gamma   90.00
#
_symmetry.space_group_name_H-M   'P 1'
#
loop_
_entity.id
_entity.type
_entity.pdbx_description
1 polymer ?
#
loop_
_entity_poly.entity_id
_entity_poly.type
_entity_poly.pdbx_seq_one_letter_code
_entity_poly.pdbx_strand_id
1 'polypeptide(L)'
;MYEEMSTEEVLERLPERVKPRSPDPYNVVLTQLHRLKRQGIVELLDNGRWRIIRREEEDEKIEIPDDLFSIIVGYEDLKEMFLRSLTSEKPTHILLWGKTGTAKTLFMQELARLKRSRYALGGSSTKAGIARFLIDYRPLFLLIDES
;
A
#
# COMPACT_ATOMS: atom_id res chain seq x y z
N MET A 1 -2.70 -19.90 -14.77
CA MET A 1 -2.59 -19.88 -16.24
C MET A 1 -2.50 -18.42 -16.65
N TYR A 2 -1.36 -17.96 -17.19
CA TYR A 2 -1.14 -16.56 -17.52
C TYR A 2 -1.43 -16.34 -19.01
N GLU A 3 -2.23 -15.32 -19.33
CA GLU A 3 -2.68 -15.03 -20.69
C GLU A 3 -1.79 -13.92 -21.30
N GLU A 4 -1.32 -14.12 -22.54
CA GLU A 4 -0.58 -13.09 -23.28
C GLU A 4 -1.57 -12.09 -23.89
N MET A 5 -1.28 -10.80 -23.77
CA MET A 5 -2.23 -9.75 -24.13
C MET A 5 -1.57 -8.63 -24.95
N SER A 6 -2.33 -8.04 -25.87
CA SER A 6 -1.99 -6.80 -26.56
C SER A 6 -2.02 -5.61 -25.59
N THR A 7 -1.50 -4.47 -26.04
CA THR A 7 -1.55 -3.22 -25.26
C THR A 7 -2.98 -2.85 -24.89
N GLU A 8 -3.91 -3.00 -25.83
CA GLU A 8 -5.34 -2.69 -25.68
C GLU A 8 -6.01 -3.63 -24.67
N GLU A 9 -5.73 -4.93 -24.76
CA GLU A 9 -6.28 -5.95 -23.84
C GLU A 9 -5.80 -5.75 -22.40
N VAL A 10 -4.56 -5.30 -22.21
CA VAL A 10 -4.05 -4.93 -20.89
C VAL A 10 -4.79 -3.72 -20.34
N LEU A 11 -5.06 -2.70 -21.16
CA LEU A 11 -5.76 -1.48 -20.73
C LEU A 11 -7.18 -1.74 -20.24
N GLU A 12 -7.92 -2.63 -20.91
CA GLU A 12 -9.28 -3.00 -20.50
C GLU A 12 -9.30 -3.66 -19.12
N ARG A 13 -8.28 -4.47 -18.83
CA ARG A 13 -8.15 -5.25 -17.60
C ARG A 13 -7.47 -4.49 -16.45
N LEU A 14 -6.93 -3.29 -16.70
CA LEU A 14 -6.36 -2.46 -15.65
C LEU A 14 -7.45 -1.90 -14.71
N PRO A 15 -7.18 -1.76 -13.40
CA PRO A 15 -8.08 -1.07 -12.48
C PRO A 15 -8.36 0.37 -12.92
N GLU A 16 -9.60 0.84 -12.76
CA GLU A 16 -10.03 2.20 -13.18
C GLU A 16 -9.12 3.33 -12.65
N ARG A 17 -8.61 3.19 -11.42
CA ARG A 17 -7.70 4.18 -10.79
C ARG A 17 -6.37 4.37 -11.53
N VAL A 18 -5.93 3.37 -12.30
CA VAL A 18 -4.67 3.43 -13.07
C VAL A 18 -4.91 3.60 -14.57
N LYS A 19 -6.18 3.60 -15.04
CA LYS A 19 -6.50 3.85 -16.44
C LYS A 19 -6.12 5.29 -16.84
N PRO A 20 -5.60 5.50 -18.06
CA PRO A 20 -5.26 6.84 -18.54
C PRO A 20 -6.51 7.72 -18.61
N ARG A 21 -6.41 8.96 -18.13
CA ARG A 21 -7.50 9.96 -18.18
C ARG A 21 -7.51 10.80 -19.48
N SER A 22 -6.53 10.62 -20.38
CA SER A 22 -6.30 11.48 -21.55
C SER A 22 -6.48 10.72 -22.88
N PRO A 23 -7.03 11.35 -23.93
CA PRO A 23 -7.30 10.73 -25.23
C PRO A 23 -6.09 10.59 -26.17
N ASP A 24 -4.86 10.88 -25.72
CA ASP A 24 -3.63 10.42 -26.41
C ASP A 24 -3.12 9.14 -25.72
N PRO A 25 -3.66 7.97 -26.09
CA PRO A 25 -3.36 6.72 -25.42
C PRO A 25 -1.91 6.32 -25.65
N TYR A 26 -1.29 6.55 -26.80
CA TYR A 26 -0.05 5.83 -27.12
C TYR A 26 1.14 6.21 -26.21
N ASN A 27 1.39 7.51 -26.02
CA ASN A 27 2.50 7.99 -25.18
C ASN A 27 2.23 7.85 -23.69
N VAL A 28 0.96 8.07 -23.28
CA VAL A 28 0.57 7.95 -21.87
C VAL A 28 0.53 6.48 -21.46
N VAL A 29 -0.01 5.59 -22.29
CA VAL A 29 -0.09 4.16 -22.03
C VAL A 29 1.28 3.53 -21.95
N LEU A 30 2.19 3.84 -22.88
CA LEU A 30 3.57 3.35 -22.79
C LEU A 30 4.24 3.85 -21.50
N THR A 31 4.07 5.13 -21.16
CA THR A 31 4.61 5.67 -19.90
C THR A 31 4.03 4.96 -18.66
N GLN A 32 2.73 4.66 -18.68
CA GLN A 32 2.04 3.89 -17.63
C GLN A 32 2.54 2.45 -17.56
N LEU A 33 2.66 1.74 -18.68
CA LEU A 33 3.16 0.37 -18.74
C LEU A 33 4.63 0.30 -18.32
N HIS A 34 5.46 1.26 -18.71
CA HIS A 34 6.83 1.38 -18.19
C HIS A 34 6.88 1.66 -16.69
N ARG A 35 5.94 2.45 -16.15
CA ARG A 35 5.79 2.65 -14.70
C ARG A 35 5.40 1.34 -14.00
N LEU A 36 4.41 0.62 -14.52
CA LEU A 36 3.95 -0.67 -14.00
C LEU A 36 5.04 -1.76 -14.14
N LYS A 37 5.86 -1.70 -15.19
CA LYS A 37 7.04 -2.56 -15.39
C LYS A 37 8.07 -2.36 -14.30
N ARG A 38 8.40 -1.10 -14.00
CA ARG A 38 9.31 -0.75 -12.89
C ARG A 38 8.77 -1.18 -11.53
N GLN A 39 7.45 -1.26 -11.37
CA GLN A 39 6.79 -1.75 -10.16
C GLN A 39 6.68 -3.29 -10.10
N GLY A 40 7.14 -4.00 -11.14
CA GLY A 40 7.07 -5.46 -11.25
C GLY A 40 5.64 -5.99 -11.35
N ILE A 41 4.71 -5.20 -11.90
CA ILE A 41 3.31 -5.58 -12.10
C ILE A 41 3.13 -6.21 -13.48
N VAL A 42 3.79 -5.61 -14.48
CA VAL A 42 3.82 -6.10 -15.86
C VAL A 42 5.25 -6.36 -16.31
N GLU A 43 5.40 -7.25 -17.27
CA GLU A 43 6.65 -7.56 -17.97
C GLU A 43 6.43 -7.30 -19.45
N LEU A 44 7.44 -6.74 -20.12
CA LEU A 44 7.47 -6.67 -21.59
C LEU A 44 8.25 -7.89 -22.06
N LEU A 45 7.61 -8.71 -22.88
CA LEU A 45 8.17 -9.91 -23.47
C LEU A 45 8.97 -9.56 -24.73
N ASP A 46 9.86 -10.47 -25.14
CA ASP A 46 10.74 -10.28 -26.30
C ASP A 46 9.97 -10.13 -27.62
N ASN A 47 8.72 -10.62 -27.67
CA ASN A 47 7.81 -10.46 -28.81
C ASN A 47 7.06 -9.12 -28.84
N GLY A 48 7.41 -8.18 -27.94
CA GLY A 48 6.80 -6.86 -27.85
C GLY A 48 5.45 -6.84 -27.13
N ARG A 49 4.98 -7.97 -26.58
CA ARG A 49 3.72 -8.06 -25.82
C ARG A 49 3.94 -7.85 -24.34
N TRP A 50 2.87 -7.46 -23.64
CA TRP A 50 2.91 -7.27 -22.19
C TRP A 50 2.28 -8.47 -21.48
N ARG A 51 2.87 -8.85 -20.35
CA ARG A 51 2.36 -9.89 -19.45
C ARG A 51 2.14 -9.29 -18.08
N ILE A 52 0.94 -9.45 -17.52
CA ILE A 52 0.71 -9.16 -16.10
C ILE A 52 1.36 -10.29 -15.30
N ILE A 53 2.47 -10.00 -14.64
CA ILE A 53 3.23 -10.97 -13.83
C ILE A 53 2.76 -10.99 -12.37
N ARG A 54 2.03 -9.96 -11.94
CA ARG A 54 1.36 -9.89 -10.65
C ARG A 54 -0.03 -9.34 -10.85
N ARG A 55 -1.07 -10.17 -10.67
CA ARG A 55 -2.42 -9.66 -10.38
C ARG A 55 -2.26 -8.83 -9.11
N GLU A 56 -2.72 -7.59 -9.11
CA GLU A 56 -2.98 -6.93 -7.84
C GLU A 56 -3.84 -7.92 -7.04
N GLU A 57 -3.36 -8.33 -5.86
CA GLU A 57 -4.28 -8.89 -4.88
C GLU A 57 -5.43 -7.90 -4.84
N GLU A 58 -6.62 -8.42 -5.14
CA GLU A 58 -7.91 -7.72 -5.17
C GLU A 58 -7.96 -6.70 -4.04
N ASP A 59 -8.73 -5.62 -4.22
CA ASP A 59 -9.08 -4.66 -3.17
C ASP A 59 -9.44 -5.41 -1.88
N GLU A 60 -8.42 -5.71 -1.09
CA GLU A 60 -8.52 -6.57 0.05
C GLU A 60 -9.15 -5.65 1.07
N LYS A 61 -10.48 -5.77 1.22
CA LYS A 61 -11.23 -4.93 2.14
C LYS A 61 -10.49 -4.97 3.46
N ILE A 62 -10.13 -3.79 3.94
CA ILE A 62 -9.45 -3.66 5.22
C ILE A 62 -10.41 -4.20 6.28
N GLU A 63 -10.09 -5.38 6.81
CA GLU A 63 -10.80 -5.95 7.96
C GLU A 63 -10.24 -5.28 9.22
N ILE A 64 -11.03 -4.37 9.77
CA ILE A 64 -10.75 -3.71 11.05
C ILE A 64 -11.41 -4.54 12.15
N PRO A 65 -10.67 -5.07 13.13
CA PRO A 65 -11.26 -5.75 14.27
C PRO A 65 -12.20 -4.83 15.06
N ASP A 66 -13.37 -5.33 15.45
CA ASP A 66 -14.34 -4.56 16.26
C ASP A 66 -13.77 -4.14 17.63
N ASP A 67 -12.77 -4.86 18.11
CA ASP A 67 -12.09 -4.61 19.38
C ASP A 67 -10.81 -3.77 19.23
N LEU A 68 -10.54 -3.20 18.05
CA LEU A 68 -9.35 -2.37 17.82
C LEU A 68 -9.33 -1.18 18.80
N PHE A 69 -8.24 -1.05 19.55
CA PHE A 69 -8.04 -0.05 20.62
C PHE A 69 -8.90 -0.23 21.87
N SER A 70 -9.63 -1.33 22.02
CA SER A 70 -10.45 -1.60 23.21
C SER A 70 -9.65 -1.60 24.52
N ILE A 71 -8.38 -2.01 24.46
CA ILE A 71 -7.46 -2.02 25.61
C ILE A 71 -6.95 -0.63 26.01
N ILE A 72 -7.12 0.38 25.14
CA ILE A 72 -6.60 1.73 25.35
C ILE A 72 -7.70 2.56 26.02
N VAL A 73 -7.47 2.99 27.26
CA VAL A 73 -8.43 3.83 28.00
C VAL A 73 -8.29 5.29 27.59
N GLY A 74 -9.42 5.95 27.27
CA GLY A 74 -9.46 7.34 26.80
C GLY A 74 -9.03 7.50 25.34
N TYR A 75 -8.68 8.73 24.94
CA TYR A 75 -8.25 9.08 23.57
C TYR A 75 -9.30 8.81 22.49
N GLU A 76 -10.59 8.98 22.81
CA GLU A 76 -11.69 8.66 21.88
C GLU A 76 -11.62 9.47 20.58
N ASP A 77 -11.21 10.73 20.67
CA ASP A 77 -10.94 11.60 19.53
C ASP A 77 -9.84 11.04 18.62
N LEU A 78 -8.74 10.57 19.22
CA LEU A 78 -7.62 9.99 18.50
C LEU A 78 -7.98 8.63 17.88
N LYS A 79 -8.72 7.78 18.61
CA LYS A 79 -9.24 6.50 18.09
C LYS A 79 -10.13 6.72 16.87
N GLU A 80 -11.04 7.69 16.94
CA GLU A 80 -11.91 8.05 15.82
C GLU A 80 -11.10 8.54 14.62
N MET A 81 -10.08 9.39 14.85
CA MET A 81 -9.17 9.85 13.80
C MET A 81 -8.45 8.68 13.11
N PHE A 82 -7.97 7.70 13.88
CA PHE A 82 -7.35 6.49 13.33
C PHE A 82 -8.34 5.70 12.49
N LEU A 83 -9.56 5.43 12.98
CA LEU A 83 -10.57 4.69 12.23
C LEU A 83 -10.88 5.36 10.88
N ARG A 84 -11.09 6.68 10.87
CA ARG A 84 -11.30 7.45 9.63
C ARG A 84 -10.10 7.35 8.68
N SER A 85 -8.89 7.36 9.22
CA SER A 85 -7.66 7.19 8.42
C SER A 85 -7.54 5.80 7.83
N LEU A 86 -7.90 4.75 8.57
CA LEU A 86 -7.84 3.35 8.13
C LEU A 86 -8.83 3.08 6.99
N THR A 87 -9.98 3.77 6.97
CA THR A 87 -10.99 3.63 5.92
C THR A 87 -10.88 4.68 4.81
N SER A 88 -9.83 5.49 4.80
CA SER A 88 -9.64 6.55 3.80
C SER A 88 -9.28 5.97 2.43
N GLU A 89 -9.89 6.49 1.36
CA GLU A 89 -9.54 6.14 -0.02
C GLU A 89 -8.10 6.55 -0.39
N LYS A 90 -7.54 7.53 0.31
CA LYS A 90 -6.18 8.04 0.06
C LYS A 90 -5.23 7.60 1.18
N PRO A 91 -3.97 7.25 0.83
CA PRO A 91 -2.94 7.00 1.83
C PRO A 91 -2.84 8.14 2.82
N THR A 92 -2.91 7.81 4.11
CA THR A 92 -2.86 8.77 5.21
C THR A 92 -1.65 8.45 6.08
N HIS A 93 -0.95 9.49 6.54
CA HIS A 93 0.24 9.37 7.38
C HIS A 93 -0.04 10.02 8.73
N ILE A 94 0.16 9.26 9.81
CA ILE A 94 -0.08 9.72 11.17
C ILE A 94 1.26 9.72 11.91
N LEU A 95 1.60 10.85 12.53
CA LEU A 95 2.74 10.97 13.44
C LEU A 95 2.21 11.02 14.88
N LEU A 96 2.56 10.01 15.68
CA LEU A 96 2.31 10.02 17.11
C LEU A 96 3.45 10.71 17.84
N TRP A 97 3.21 11.91 18.37
CA TRP A 97 4.21 12.66 19.13
C TRP A 97 3.70 13.03 20.52
N GLY A 98 4.58 12.97 21.53
CA GLY A 98 4.26 13.38 22.90
C GLY A 98 5.19 12.78 23.94
N LYS A 99 4.91 13.00 25.22
CA LYS A 99 5.70 12.48 26.35
C LYS A 99 5.72 10.94 26.41
N THR A 100 6.69 10.38 27.11
CA THR A 100 6.72 8.94 27.43
C THR A 100 5.47 8.56 28.24
N GLY A 101 4.99 7.33 28.08
CA GLY A 101 3.82 6.82 28.82
C GLY A 101 2.44 7.23 28.30
N THR A 102 2.32 7.93 27.15
CA THR A 102 1.02 8.35 26.58
C THR A 102 0.40 7.33 25.62
N ALA A 103 0.46 6.03 25.94
CA ALA A 103 -0.12 4.93 25.16
C ALA A 103 0.33 4.77 23.68
N LYS A 104 1.30 5.54 23.18
CA LYS A 104 1.75 5.48 21.76
C LYS A 104 2.14 4.06 21.33
N THR A 105 2.91 3.36 22.14
CA THR A 105 3.30 1.97 21.88
C THR A 105 2.09 1.03 21.85
N LEU A 106 1.07 1.26 22.68
CA LEU A 106 -0.17 0.47 22.66
C LEU A 106 -0.94 0.69 21.35
N PHE A 107 -1.06 1.94 20.89
CA PHE A 107 -1.65 2.23 19.58
C PHE A 107 -0.90 1.51 18.45
N MET A 108 0.43 1.56 18.47
CA MET A 108 1.26 0.86 17.48
C MET A 108 1.05 -0.65 17.52
N GLN A 109 1.00 -1.26 18.72
CA GLN A 109 0.76 -2.69 18.91
C GLN A 109 -0.63 -3.11 18.41
N GLU A 110 -1.65 -2.30 18.65
CA GLU A 110 -3.00 -2.56 18.15
C GLU A 110 -3.06 -2.46 16.62
N LEU A 111 -2.41 -1.45 16.02
CA LEU A 111 -2.29 -1.33 14.55
C LEU A 111 -1.45 -2.46 13.93
N ALA A 112 -0.57 -3.10 14.69
CA ALA A 112 0.21 -4.25 14.23
C ALA A 112 -0.64 -5.51 14.03
N ARG A 113 -1.80 -5.58 14.70
CA ARG A 113 -2.77 -6.68 14.55
C ARG A 113 -3.47 -6.63 13.19
N LEU A 114 -3.48 -5.47 12.52
CA LEU A 114 -4.11 -5.31 11.23
C LEU A 114 -3.43 -6.17 10.17
N LYS A 115 -4.23 -6.75 9.28
CA LYS A 115 -3.74 -7.55 8.17
C LYS A 115 -2.80 -6.72 7.30
N ARG A 116 -1.67 -7.33 6.89
CA ARG A 116 -0.60 -6.68 6.12
C ARG A 116 0.00 -5.45 6.80
N SER A 117 -0.12 -5.34 8.12
CA SER A 117 0.68 -4.43 8.92
C SER A 117 2.12 -4.94 9.04
N ARG A 118 3.08 -4.03 8.99
CA ARG A 118 4.51 -4.33 9.04
C ARG A 118 5.27 -3.25 9.79
N TYR A 119 6.09 -3.68 10.76
CA TYR A 119 7.04 -2.82 11.44
C TYR A 119 8.32 -2.65 10.64
N ALA A 120 8.69 -1.41 10.38
CA ALA A 120 10.04 -1.03 10.02
C ALA A 120 10.72 -0.49 11.28
N LEU A 121 11.75 -1.18 11.77
CA LEU A 121 12.59 -0.68 12.84
C LEU A 121 13.39 0.50 12.30
N GLY A 122 13.03 1.72 12.72
CA GLY A 122 13.53 2.97 12.15
C GLY A 122 15.02 3.19 12.34
N GLY A 123 15.65 2.54 13.32
CA GLY A 123 17.05 2.77 13.70
C GLY A 123 18.12 2.17 12.79
N SER A 124 17.80 1.18 11.94
CA SER A 124 18.79 0.46 11.10
C SER A 124 18.47 0.45 9.60
N SER A 125 17.35 1.05 9.20
CA SER A 125 16.84 0.93 7.83
C SER A 125 17.34 2.08 6.96
N THR A 126 18.32 1.80 6.08
CA THR A 126 18.75 2.77 5.06
C THR A 126 17.60 3.09 4.09
N LYS A 127 17.66 4.23 3.39
CA LYS A 127 16.68 4.59 2.34
C LYS A 127 16.47 3.45 1.33
N ALA A 128 17.55 2.76 0.95
CA ALA A 128 17.49 1.61 0.06
C ALA A 128 16.80 0.40 0.71
N GLY A 129 17.04 0.19 2.01
CA GLY A 129 16.38 -0.85 2.80
C GLY A 129 14.87 -0.66 2.88
N ILE A 130 14.41 0.56 3.18
CA ILE A 130 12.97 0.89 3.24
C ILE A 130 12.32 0.73 1.86
N ALA A 131 12.97 1.23 0.80
CA ALA A 131 12.46 1.08 -0.57
C ALA A 131 12.30 -0.40 -0.95
N ARG A 132 13.30 -1.23 -0.63
CA ARG A 132 13.24 -2.66 -0.88
C ARG A 132 12.16 -3.35 -0.04
N PHE A 133 12.05 -2.99 1.24
CA PHE A 133 11.01 -3.49 2.13
C PHE A 133 9.60 -3.23 1.59
N LEU A 134 9.34 -2.02 1.08
CA LEU A 134 8.06 -1.67 0.47
C LEU A 134 7.77 -2.47 -0.81
N ILE A 135 8.80 -2.75 -1.63
CA ILE A 135 8.68 -3.54 -2.86
C ILE A 135 8.39 -5.01 -2.54
N ASP A 136 9.08 -5.56 -1.54
CA ASP A 136 9.05 -6.97 -1.19
C ASP A 136 7.78 -7.33 -0.40
N TYR A 137 7.42 -6.52 0.61
CA TYR A 137 6.31 -6.83 1.52
C TYR A 137 4.99 -6.15 1.17
N ARG A 138 5.03 -5.04 0.41
CA ARG A 138 3.85 -4.24 0.01
C ARG A 138 2.83 -4.10 1.15
N PRO A 139 3.23 -3.59 2.33
CA PRO A 139 2.32 -3.49 3.46
C PRO A 139 1.17 -2.53 3.14
N LEU A 140 -0.01 -2.81 3.69
CA LEU A 140 -1.10 -1.82 3.72
C LEU A 140 -0.85 -0.80 4.83
N PHE A 141 -0.30 -1.26 5.96
CA PHE A 141 0.07 -0.42 7.09
C PHE A 141 1.56 -0.55 7.36
N LEU A 142 2.29 0.54 7.15
CA LEU A 142 3.70 0.64 7.53
C LEU A 142 3.78 1.31 8.89
N LEU A 143 4.25 0.57 9.89
CA LEU A 143 4.48 1.07 11.24
C LEU A 143 5.97 1.38 11.39
N ILE A 144 6.29 2.59 11.84
CA ILE A 144 7.66 3.03 12.09
C ILE A 144 7.75 3.45 13.54
N ASP A 145 8.69 2.87 14.27
CA ASP A 145 9.00 3.23 15.65
C ASP A 145 10.50 3.48 15.80
N GLU A 146 10.85 4.37 16.73
CA GLU A 146 12.22 4.85 16.98
C GLU A 146 12.90 4.16 18.16
N SER A 147 12.25 3.15 18.76
CA SER A 147 12.64 2.44 20.00
C SER A 147 14.15 2.35 20.25
#